data_AF-A0A7C9DY00-F1
#
_entry.id   AF-A0A7C9DY00-F1
#
_cell.length_a   1.000
_cell.length_b   1.000
_cell.length_c   1.000
_cell.angle_alpha   90.00
_cell.angle_beta   90.00
_cell.angle_gamma   90.00
#
_symmetry.space_group_name_H-M   'P 1'
#
loop_
_entity.id
_entity.type
_entity.pdbx_description
1 polymer ?
#
loop_
_entity_poly.entity_id
_entity_poly.type
_entity_poly.pdbx_seq_one_letter_code
_entity_poly.pdbx_strand_id
1 'polypeptide(L)'
;MNAIFSAQRSMVPIDSCVIGAQHSAFLQQASYITGGVYLKPQQLDGLFQYLSTVFATDLHSRNFIQLPKPTGVDFRASCFCHKNTIDMGYICSVCLSIFCMHHKKCSTCGSVFGQAQSDASAASGQKRKNAS
;
A
#
# COMPACT_ATOMS: atom_id res chain seq x y z
N MET A 1 0.58 -4.17 2.17
CA MET A 1 -0.77 -3.70 1.79
C MET A 1 -1.77 -4.85 1.66
N ASN A 2 -1.41 -6.00 1.08
CA ASN A 2 -2.34 -7.14 0.87
C ASN A 2 -3.21 -7.50 2.09
N ALA A 3 -2.63 -7.60 3.29
CA ALA A 3 -3.36 -7.91 4.52
C ALA A 3 -4.47 -6.89 4.83
N ILE A 4 -4.26 -5.59 4.54
CA ILE A 4 -5.25 -4.53 4.73
C ILE A 4 -6.44 -4.76 3.79
N PHE A 5 -6.17 -5.03 2.51
CA PHE A 5 -7.23 -5.28 1.53
C PHE A 5 -7.97 -6.60 1.80
N SER A 6 -7.28 -7.62 2.29
CA SER A 6 -7.91 -8.85 2.75
C SER A 6 -8.84 -8.58 3.93
N ALA A 7 -8.40 -7.79 4.92
CA ALA A 7 -9.22 -7.41 6.07
C ALA A 7 -10.45 -6.58 5.64
N GLN A 8 -10.27 -5.61 4.75
CA GLN A 8 -11.37 -4.82 4.17
C GLN A 8 -12.40 -5.73 3.49
N ARG A 9 -11.96 -6.67 2.65
CA ARG A 9 -12.85 -7.62 1.96
C ARG A 9 -13.59 -8.53 2.92
N SER A 10 -12.96 -8.90 4.04
CA SER A 10 -13.58 -9.69 5.10
C SER A 10 -14.41 -8.85 6.07
N MET A 11 -14.54 -7.53 5.85
CA MET A 11 -15.23 -6.59 6.73
C MET A 11 -14.69 -6.62 8.18
N VAL A 12 -13.38 -6.83 8.32
CA VAL A 12 -12.68 -6.82 9.61
C VAL A 12 -11.95 -5.48 9.75
N PRO A 13 -12.38 -4.59 10.67
CA PRO A 13 -11.68 -3.34 10.90
C PRO A 13 -10.31 -3.58 11.53
N ILE A 14 -9.35 -2.75 11.16
CA ILE A 14 -8.02 -2.70 11.76
C ILE A 14 -7.95 -1.41 12.58
N ASP A 15 -7.95 -1.53 13.90
CA ASP A 15 -7.68 -0.39 14.78
C ASP A 15 -6.18 -0.30 15.09
N SER A 16 -5.68 0.93 15.19
CA SER A 16 -4.27 1.22 15.45
C SER A 16 -4.13 2.15 16.65
N CYS A 17 -3.58 1.62 17.76
CA CYS A 17 -3.14 2.41 18.90
C CYS A 17 -1.64 2.68 18.81
N VAL A 18 -1.23 3.94 18.74
CA VAL A 18 0.17 4.32 18.55
C VAL A 18 0.79 4.73 19.88
N ILE A 19 1.70 3.91 20.40
CA ILE A 19 2.46 4.18 21.63
C ILE A 19 3.80 4.86 21.32
N GLY A 20 4.38 4.60 20.13
CA GLY A 20 5.66 5.17 19.72
C GLY A 20 5.62 6.68 19.48
N ALA A 21 6.80 7.30 19.38
CA ALA A 21 6.93 8.76 19.19
C ALA A 21 6.31 9.27 17.87
N GLN A 22 6.44 8.49 16.79
CA GLN A 22 6.03 8.91 15.45
C GLN A 22 4.70 8.29 15.03
N HIS A 23 3.97 9.01 14.17
CA HIS A 23 2.84 8.45 13.45
C HIS A 23 3.29 7.50 12.33
N SER A 24 2.37 6.65 11.88
CA SER A 24 2.60 5.73 10.77
C SER A 24 1.51 5.95 9.72
N ALA A 25 1.89 6.52 8.58
CA ALA A 25 1.00 6.72 7.46
C ALA A 25 0.37 5.40 6.98
N PHE A 26 1.14 4.31 7.02
CA PHE A 26 0.65 2.98 6.63
C PHE A 26 -0.45 2.47 7.57
N LEU A 27 -0.32 2.66 8.89
CA LEU A 27 -1.35 2.27 9.85
C LEU A 27 -2.56 3.21 9.81
N GLN A 28 -2.36 4.50 9.51
CA GLN A 28 -3.47 5.42 9.25
C GLN A 28 -4.30 4.97 8.04
N GLN A 29 -3.63 4.62 6.94
CA GLN A 29 -4.29 4.04 5.77
C GLN A 29 -4.98 2.72 6.10
N ALA A 30 -4.34 1.84 6.88
CA ALA A 30 -4.92 0.55 7.27
C ALA A 30 -6.25 0.73 8.00
N SER A 31 -6.26 1.59 9.02
CA SER A 31 -7.46 1.87 9.79
C SER A 31 -8.52 2.57 8.95
N TYR A 32 -8.14 3.54 8.11
CA TYR A 32 -9.10 4.22 7.23
C TYR A 32 -9.75 3.26 6.22
N ILE A 33 -8.95 2.46 5.50
CA ILE A 33 -9.43 1.55 4.44
C ILE A 33 -10.38 0.49 5.00
N THR A 34 -10.12 0.02 6.22
CA THR A 34 -10.91 -1.04 6.88
C THR A 34 -12.06 -0.48 7.74
N GLY A 35 -12.22 0.84 7.83
CA GLY A 35 -13.23 1.46 8.69
C GLY A 35 -12.94 1.35 10.20
N GLY A 36 -11.68 1.11 10.57
CA GLY A 36 -11.22 1.11 11.96
C GLY A 36 -10.82 2.50 12.47
N VAL A 37 -10.27 2.53 13.68
CA VAL A 37 -9.86 3.73 14.41
C VAL A 37 -8.34 3.82 14.45
N TYR A 38 -7.81 5.02 14.15
CA TYR A 38 -6.41 5.33 14.36
C TYR A 38 -6.27 6.38 15.47
N LEU A 39 -5.58 6.02 16.56
CA LEU A 39 -5.40 6.92 17.70
C LEU A 39 -3.98 6.83 18.26
N LYS A 40 -3.42 7.99 18.57
CA LYS A 40 -2.20 8.13 19.37
C LYS A 40 -2.60 8.78 20.70
N PRO A 41 -2.60 8.04 21.83
CA PRO A 41 -2.89 8.62 23.14
C PRO A 41 -1.96 9.79 23.46
N GLN A 42 -2.52 10.91 23.94
CA GLN A 42 -1.73 12.07 24.36
C GLN A 42 -1.00 11.81 25.68
N GLN A 43 -1.65 11.08 26.60
CA GLN A 43 -1.10 10.70 27.90
C GLN A 43 -1.13 9.17 28.03
N LEU A 44 0.04 8.57 28.26
CA LEU A 44 0.19 7.12 28.35
C LEU A 44 -0.27 6.56 29.69
N ASP A 45 -0.30 7.35 30.77
CA ASP A 45 -0.83 6.91 32.07
C ASP A 45 -2.30 6.49 31.99
N GLY A 46 -3.05 7.09 31.04
CA GLY A 46 -4.44 6.76 30.73
C GLY A 46 -4.61 5.67 29.68
N LEU A 47 -3.56 4.93 29.29
CA LEU A 47 -3.63 3.96 28.18
C LEU A 47 -4.75 2.93 28.35
N PHE A 48 -4.96 2.44 29.57
CA PHE A 48 -6.04 1.50 29.85
C PHE A 48 -7.41 2.08 29.47
N GLN A 49 -7.68 3.34 29.83
CA GLN A 49 -8.93 4.00 29.48
C GLN A 49 -9.11 4.06 27.96
N TYR A 50 -8.07 4.40 27.19
CA TYR A 50 -8.14 4.40 25.73
C TYR A 50 -8.44 3.00 25.18
N LEU A 51 -7.72 1.98 25.65
CA LEU A 51 -7.92 0.60 25.22
C LEU A 51 -9.34 0.10 25.50
N SER A 52 -9.86 0.35 26.70
CA SER A 52 -11.21 -0.10 27.10
C SER A 52 -12.33 0.65 26.38
N THR A 53 -12.18 1.96 26.15
CA THR A 53 -13.28 2.79 25.61
C THR A 53 -13.31 2.87 24.09
N VAL A 54 -12.15 2.74 23.43
CA VAL A 54 -12.03 2.89 21.97
C VAL A 54 -11.79 1.55 21.27
N PHE A 55 -10.94 0.69 21.84
CA PHE A 55 -10.43 -0.50 21.14
C PHE A 55 -11.12 -1.80 21.55
N ALA A 56 -11.80 -1.84 22.70
CA ALA A 56 -12.50 -3.04 23.18
C ALA A 56 -13.95 -3.16 22.67
N THR A 57 -14.49 -2.10 22.07
CA THR A 57 -15.90 -2.07 21.63
C THR A 57 -16.10 -2.92 20.38
N ASP A 58 -17.10 -3.80 20.42
CA ASP A 58 -17.48 -4.65 19.30
C ASP A 58 -18.12 -3.85 18.14
N LEU A 59 -18.15 -4.45 16.95
CA LEU A 59 -18.66 -3.82 15.73
C LEU A 59 -20.08 -3.25 15.84
N HIS A 60 -20.98 -3.90 16.59
CA HIS A 60 -22.35 -3.44 16.70
C HIS A 60 -22.43 -2.21 17.61
N SER A 61 -21.78 -2.27 18.77
CA SER A 61 -21.74 -1.17 19.75
C SER A 61 -21.12 0.11 19.18
N ARG A 62 -20.15 -0.01 18.26
CA ARG A 62 -19.51 1.15 17.58
C ARG A 62 -20.48 2.07 16.85
N ASN A 63 -21.66 1.57 16.44
CA ASN A 63 -22.68 2.39 15.77
C ASN A 63 -23.43 3.33 16.72
N PHE A 64 -23.32 3.09 18.04
CA PHE A 64 -24.07 3.84 19.06
C PHE A 64 -23.18 4.72 19.93
N ILE A 65 -21.86 4.61 19.78
CA ILE A 65 -20.88 5.39 20.55
C ILE A 65 -20.10 6.32 19.62
N GLN A 66 -19.76 7.50 20.12
CA GLN A 66 -19.00 8.47 19.36
C GLN A 66 -17.51 8.15 19.46
N LEU A 67 -16.99 7.42 18.46
CA LEU A 67 -15.56 7.12 18.35
C LEU A 67 -14.75 8.34 17.85
N PRO A 68 -13.43 8.39 18.13
CA PRO A 68 -12.55 9.38 17.54
C PRO A 68 -12.66 9.38 16.01
N LYS A 69 -12.86 10.58 15.43
CA LYS A 69 -12.99 10.72 13.98
C LYS A 69 -11.66 10.37 13.30
N PRO A 70 -11.69 9.72 12.13
CA PRO A 70 -10.50 9.52 11.32
C PRO A 70 -9.83 10.86 11.03
N THR A 71 -8.52 10.94 11.27
CA THR A 71 -7.70 12.08 10.85
C THR A 71 -7.41 11.99 9.36
N GLY A 72 -7.11 13.13 8.71
CA GLY A 72 -6.78 13.15 7.29
C GLY A 72 -5.60 12.22 6.99
N VAL A 73 -5.82 11.27 6.07
CA VAL A 73 -4.83 10.26 5.70
C VAL A 73 -4.13 10.67 4.40
N ASP A 74 -2.80 10.57 4.38
CA ASP A 74 -2.01 10.81 3.18
C ASP A 74 -1.97 9.53 2.31
N PHE A 75 -2.52 9.60 1.10
CA PHE A 75 -2.53 8.50 0.11
C PHE A 75 -1.46 8.62 -0.96
N ARG A 76 -0.55 9.59 -0.86
CA ARG A 76 0.51 9.77 -1.85
C ARG A 76 1.40 8.54 -1.90
N ALA A 77 1.80 8.18 -3.12
CA ALA A 77 2.71 7.08 -3.33
C ALA A 77 4.10 7.43 -2.80
N SER A 78 4.79 6.44 -2.25
CA SER A 78 6.22 6.54 -1.96
C SER A 78 6.99 5.92 -3.12
N CYS A 79 8.00 6.64 -3.63
CA CYS A 79 8.80 6.16 -4.74
C CYS A 79 9.72 5.00 -4.31
N PHE A 80 9.92 4.00 -5.18
CA PHE A 80 10.81 2.87 -4.89
C PHE A 80 12.30 3.24 -4.93
N CYS A 81 12.65 4.35 -5.61
CA CYS A 81 14.01 4.91 -5.68
C CYS A 81 14.50 5.37 -4.29
N HIS A 82 13.80 6.34 -3.69
CA HIS A 82 14.26 7.04 -2.48
C HIS A 82 13.38 6.81 -1.26
N LYS A 83 12.22 6.16 -1.41
CA LYS A 83 11.20 5.99 -0.36
C LYS A 83 10.57 7.30 0.12
N ASN A 84 10.69 8.36 -0.68
CA ASN A 84 10.05 9.64 -0.43
C ASN A 84 8.64 9.65 -1.01
N THR A 85 7.71 10.32 -0.33
CA THR A 85 6.38 10.60 -0.85
C THR A 85 6.47 11.55 -2.04
N ILE A 86 5.74 11.22 -3.11
CA ILE A 86 5.72 12.00 -4.35
C ILE A 86 4.28 12.28 -4.76
N ASP A 87 4.06 13.43 -5.38
CA ASP A 87 2.76 13.82 -5.94
C ASP A 87 2.61 13.37 -7.40
N MET A 88 3.68 13.56 -8.19
CA MET A 88 3.79 13.10 -9.58
C MET A 88 4.96 12.13 -9.74
N GLY A 89 4.76 11.07 -10.52
CA GLY A 89 5.77 10.02 -10.71
C GLY A 89 5.60 9.22 -12.00
N TYR A 90 6.58 8.36 -12.27
CA TYR A 90 6.61 7.45 -13.42
C TYR A 90 6.27 6.04 -12.97
N ILE A 91 5.42 5.34 -13.71
CA ILE A 91 4.97 3.97 -13.38
C ILE A 91 5.55 2.98 -14.39
N CYS A 92 6.10 1.88 -13.91
CA CYS A 92 6.47 0.77 -14.78
C CYS A 92 5.22 0.02 -15.26
N SER A 93 5.01 -0.06 -16.57
CA SER A 93 3.87 -0.78 -17.16
C SER A 93 3.89 -2.29 -16.92
N VAL A 94 5.04 -2.87 -16.57
CA VAL A 94 5.19 -4.33 -16.36
C VAL A 94 4.93 -4.71 -14.90
N CYS A 95 5.59 -4.06 -13.94
CA CYS A 95 5.53 -4.44 -12.53
C CYS A 95 4.83 -3.41 -11.62
N LEU A 96 4.30 -2.32 -12.19
CA LEU A 96 3.58 -1.25 -11.49
C LEU A 96 4.43 -0.51 -10.42
N SER A 97 5.75 -0.69 -10.43
CA SER A 97 6.65 0.05 -9.54
C SER A 97 6.65 1.54 -9.90
N ILE A 98 6.65 2.40 -8.87
CA ILE A 98 6.54 3.86 -8.98
C ILE A 98 7.89 4.52 -8.73
N PHE A 99 8.27 5.46 -9.59
CA PHE A 99 9.55 6.17 -9.56
C PHE A 99 9.37 7.69 -9.53
N CYS A 100 10.29 8.34 -8.83
CA CYS A 100 10.39 9.78 -8.66
C CYS A 100 10.91 10.51 -9.90
N MET A 101 11.68 9.83 -10.75
CA MET A 101 12.31 10.38 -11.96
C MET A 101 12.23 9.35 -13.09
N HIS A 102 12.40 9.81 -14.32
CA HIS A 102 12.45 8.92 -15.47
C HIS A 102 13.77 8.14 -15.47
N HIS A 103 13.67 6.82 -15.63
CA HIS A 103 14.83 5.94 -15.80
C HIS A 103 14.73 5.24 -17.17
N LYS A 104 15.85 4.74 -17.71
CA LYS A 104 15.86 3.93 -18.94
C LYS A 104 15.51 2.46 -18.70
N LYS A 105 15.65 1.99 -17.47
CA LYS A 105 15.41 0.60 -17.05
C LYS A 105 14.73 0.58 -15.68
N CYS A 106 13.77 -0.31 -15.48
CA CYS A 106 13.14 -0.52 -14.18
C CYS A 106 14.12 -1.20 -13.22
N SER A 107 14.37 -0.61 -12.06
CA SER A 107 15.24 -1.22 -11.03
C SER A 107 14.61 -2.43 -10.34
N THR A 108 13.28 -2.57 -10.40
CA THR A 108 12.56 -3.67 -9.75
C THR A 108 12.48 -4.93 -10.61
N CYS A 109 12.05 -4.81 -11.87
CA CYS A 109 11.85 -5.96 -12.78
C CYS A 109 12.83 -6.02 -13.95
N GLY A 110 13.67 -4.99 -14.14
CA GLY A 110 14.68 -4.97 -15.20
C GLY A 110 14.18 -4.61 -16.59
N SER A 111 12.89 -4.32 -16.79
CA SER A 111 12.35 -3.93 -18.10
C SER A 111 12.94 -2.60 -18.58
N VAL A 112 13.29 -2.51 -19.87
CA VAL A 112 13.78 -1.28 -20.52
C VAL A 112 12.59 -0.45 -20.98
N PHE A 113 12.56 0.82 -20.59
CA PHE A 113 11.48 1.73 -20.95
C PHE A 113 11.68 2.28 -22.37
N GLY A 114 10.62 2.33 -23.17
CA GLY A 114 10.65 2.91 -24.52
C GLY A 114 11.09 1.95 -25.64
N GLN A 115 11.40 0.68 -25.35
CA GLN A 115 11.43 -0.34 -26.41
C GLN A 115 9.99 -0.80 -26.66
N ALA A 116 9.44 -0.44 -27.82
CA ALA A 116 8.32 -1.20 -28.38
C ALA A 116 8.77 -2.66 -28.47
N GLN A 117 7.93 -3.61 -28.07
CA GLN A 117 8.19 -5.03 -28.27
C GLN A 117 8.41 -5.25 -29.77
N SER A 118 9.67 -5.31 -30.22
CA SER A 118 10.00 -5.83 -31.53
C SER A 118 9.87 -7.34 -31.43
N ASP A 119 8.71 -7.81 -31.85
CA ASP A 119 8.31 -9.17 -32.17
C ASP A 119 9.32 -10.28 -31.88
N ALA A 120 8.93 -11.13 -30.93
CA ALA A 120 9.38 -12.50 -30.88
C ALA A 120 8.86 -13.25 -32.13
N SER A 121 9.67 -13.36 -33.18
CA SER A 121 9.54 -14.40 -34.22
C SER A 121 10.71 -14.44 -35.21
N ALA A 122 11.91 -14.76 -34.73
CA ALA A 122 13.03 -15.14 -35.60
C ALA A 122 13.89 -16.25 -34.98
N ALA A 123 13.29 -17.34 -34.50
CA ALA A 123 14.05 -18.52 -34.05
C ALA A 123 13.25 -19.84 -34.08
N SER A 124 12.58 -20.18 -35.19
CA SER A 124 12.23 -21.59 -35.47
C SER A 124 11.94 -21.80 -36.96
N GLY A 125 12.98 -22.01 -37.78
CA GLY A 125 12.75 -22.22 -39.20
C GLY A 125 13.97 -22.48 -40.09
N GLN A 126 15.06 -23.07 -39.57
CA GLN A 126 16.18 -23.51 -40.41
C GLN A 126 16.70 -24.88 -39.98
N LYS A 127 16.01 -25.95 -40.41
CA LYS A 127 16.61 -27.23 -40.84
C LYS A 127 15.51 -28.20 -41.27
N ARG A 128 15.18 -28.18 -42.57
CA ARG A 128 14.74 -29.35 -43.36
C ARG A 128 14.49 -28.96 -44.83
N LYS A 129 15.57 -28.84 -45.58
CA LYS A 129 15.72 -29.13 -47.03
C LYS A 129 17.15 -29.69 -47.12
N ASN A 130 17.44 -30.91 -47.58
CA ASN A 130 17.11 -31.46 -48.89
C ASN A 130 16.83 -32.97 -48.82
N ALA A 131 15.86 -33.41 -49.61
CA ALA A 131 15.81 -34.73 -50.18
C ALA A 131 16.53 -34.69 -51.54
N SER A 132 17.44 -35.63 -51.78
CA SER A 132 17.80 -36.23 -53.06
C SER A 132 18.53 -37.53 -52.77
#